data_AF-A0A507R324-F1
#
_entry.id   AF-A0A507R324-F1
#
_cell.length_a   1.000
_cell.length_b   1.000
_cell.length_c   1.000
_cell.angle_alpha   90.00
_cell.angle_beta   90.00
_cell.angle_gamma   90.00
#
_symmetry.space_group_name_H-M   'P 1'
#
loop_
_entity.id
_entity.type
_entity.pdbx_description
1 polymer ?
#
loop_
_entity_poly.entity_id
_entity_poly.type
_entity_poly.pdbx_seq_one_letter_code
_entity_poly.pdbx_strand_id
1 'polypeptide(L)'
;MAKIEGMGQRSWICEYQRPCVQVPHGPWPKDPKLKELGAWNQLQAMEGLEGWTMAPFCRVLGWSLEEVQVHLAGAQKDYCDPNIHAYIPLYLMYGQKPNPEDKGEEGEKETSTE
;
A
#
# COMPACT_ATOMS: atom_id res chain seq x y z
N MET A 1 13.87 5.05 -5.14
CA MET A 1 13.95 5.50 -3.74
C MET A 1 13.22 6.83 -3.64
N ALA A 2 11.95 6.82 -3.22
CA ALA A 2 11.22 8.05 -2.96
C ALA A 2 11.42 8.39 -1.48
N LYS A 3 12.12 9.48 -1.22
CA LYS A 3 12.29 10.05 0.11
C LYS A 3 11.02 10.83 0.41
N ILE A 4 10.22 10.36 1.38
CA ILE A 4 9.02 11.06 1.82
C ILE A 4 9.50 12.15 2.79
N GLU A 5 9.88 13.31 2.25
CA GLU A 5 10.26 14.49 3.03
C GLU A 5 9.01 15.35 3.27
N GLY A 6 8.62 15.50 4.53
CA GLY A 6 7.62 16.50 4.92
C GLY A 6 6.53 15.99 5.86
N MET A 7 6.89 15.44 7.01
CA MET A 7 5.97 15.34 8.16
C MET A 7 6.76 15.57 9.45
N GLY A 8 6.32 16.56 10.22
CA GLY A 8 7.04 17.16 11.35
C GLY A 8 7.53 16.16 12.40
N GLN A 9 8.64 16.54 13.02
CA GLN A 9 9.37 15.87 14.10
C GLN A 9 8.45 15.46 15.26
N ARG A 10 7.84 14.28 15.17
CA ARG A 10 7.46 13.46 16.32
C ARG A 10 7.94 12.06 15.98
N SER A 11 8.94 11.61 16.73
CA SER A 11 9.76 10.43 16.48
C SER A 11 8.94 9.17 16.19
N TRP A 12 8.86 8.81 14.92
CA TRP A 12 8.60 7.44 14.49
C TRP A 12 9.92 6.92 13.94
N ILE A 13 10.64 6.14 14.73
CA ILE A 13 11.84 5.46 14.24
C ILE A 13 11.33 4.22 13.50
N CYS A 14 11.44 4.23 12.17
CA CYS A 14 11.27 3.02 11.36
C CYS A 14 12.56 2.21 11.47
N GLU A 15 12.54 1.16 12.28
CA GLU A 15 13.72 0.35 12.58
C GLU A 15 13.96 -0.75 11.53
N TYR A 16 12.91 -1.19 10.82
CA TYR A 16 13.04 -2.30 9.87
C TYR A 16 12.08 -2.19 8.68
N GLN A 17 12.67 -2.12 7.48
CA GLN A 17 11.97 -2.28 6.21
C GLN A 17 12.23 -3.69 5.68
N ARG A 18 11.16 -4.47 5.46
CA ARG A 18 11.26 -5.75 4.75
C ARG A 18 11.47 -5.50 3.25
N PRO A 19 12.26 -6.33 2.55
CA PRO A 19 12.32 -6.28 1.09
C PRO A 19 10.94 -6.57 0.48
N CYS A 20 10.67 -5.95 -0.67
CA CYS A 20 9.39 -6.02 -1.40
C CYS A 20 8.91 -7.46 -1.56
N VAL A 21 7.71 -7.75 -1.06
CA VAL A 21 7.04 -9.03 -1.31
C VAL A 21 6.20 -8.87 -2.56
N GLN A 22 6.44 -9.70 -3.57
CA GLN A 22 5.60 -9.73 -4.75
C GLN A 22 4.35 -10.55 -4.44
N VAL A 23 3.23 -9.86 -4.27
CA VAL A 23 1.95 -10.49 -3.97
C VAL A 23 1.25 -10.78 -5.30
N PRO A 24 0.87 -12.04 -5.57
CA PRO A 24 0.17 -12.38 -6.79
C PRO A 24 -1.24 -11.81 -6.79
N HIS A 25 -1.73 -11.51 -7.99
CA HIS A 25 -3.12 -11.18 -8.23
C HIS A 25 -3.73 -12.27 -9.11
N GLY A 26 -4.56 -13.14 -8.51
CA GLY A 26 -5.15 -14.32 -9.16
C GLY A 26 -4.54 -15.67 -8.76
N PRO A 27 -5.25 -16.79 -8.99
CA PRO A 27 -4.89 -18.14 -8.51
C PRO A 27 -3.94 -18.90 -9.45
N TRP A 28 -3.02 -18.20 -10.13
CA TRP A 28 -2.03 -18.78 -11.02
C TRP A 28 -0.73 -19.30 -10.36
N PRO A 29 -0.30 -18.85 -9.15
CA PRO A 29 0.92 -19.36 -8.53
C PRO A 29 0.88 -20.86 -8.24
N LYS A 30 2.05 -21.52 -8.34
CA LYS A 30 2.19 -22.94 -8.00
C LYS A 30 2.21 -23.21 -6.50
N ASP A 31 2.72 -22.27 -5.71
CA ASP A 31 2.74 -22.37 -4.25
C ASP A 31 1.30 -22.25 -3.70
N PRO A 32 0.79 -23.23 -2.93
CA PRO A 32 -0.55 -23.19 -2.36
C PRO A 32 -0.85 -21.92 -1.56
N LYS A 33 0.13 -21.39 -0.81
CA LYS A 33 -0.08 -20.19 0.02
C LYS A 33 -0.25 -18.93 -0.83
N LEU A 34 0.61 -18.78 -1.84
CA LEU A 34 0.54 -17.66 -2.77
C LEU A 34 -0.70 -17.75 -3.67
N LYS A 35 -1.12 -18.97 -4.02
CA LYS A 35 -2.34 -19.21 -4.78
C LYS A 35 -3.59 -18.78 -4.03
N GLU A 36 -3.68 -19.14 -2.75
CA GLU A 36 -4.79 -18.70 -1.89
C GLU A 36 -4.78 -17.17 -1.73
N LEU A 37 -3.63 -16.58 -1.43
CA LEU A 37 -3.49 -15.12 -1.31
C LEU A 37 -3.89 -14.40 -2.61
N GLY A 38 -3.47 -14.92 -3.76
CA GLY A 38 -3.83 -14.38 -5.06
C GLY A 38 -5.33 -14.47 -5.36
N ALA A 39 -5.99 -15.56 -4.96
CA ALA A 39 -7.44 -15.70 -5.06
C ALA A 39 -8.18 -14.68 -4.19
N TRP A 40 -7.71 -14.46 -2.96
CA TRP A 40 -8.27 -13.43 -2.07
C TRP A 40 -8.14 -12.02 -2.64
N ASN A 41 -6.97 -11.68 -3.21
CA ASN A 41 -6.80 -10.38 -3.87
C ASN A 41 -7.69 -10.23 -5.09
N GLN A 42 -7.84 -11.29 -5.90
CA GLN A 42 -8.75 -11.28 -7.03
C GLN A 42 -10.19 -11.01 -6.59
N LEU A 43 -10.66 -11.67 -5.54
CA LEU A 43 -11.99 -11.43 -4.98
C LEU A 43 -12.13 -9.99 -4.47
N GLN A 44 -11.16 -9.51 -3.70
CA GLN A 44 -11.16 -8.14 -3.17
C GLN A 44 -11.22 -7.09 -4.29
N ALA A 45 -10.45 -7.27 -5.36
CA ALA A 45 -10.46 -6.37 -6.50
C ALA A 45 -11.83 -6.38 -7.19
N MET A 46 -12.42 -7.55 -7.41
CA MET A 46 -13.74 -7.69 -8.03
C MET A 46 -14.84 -6.97 -7.23
N GLU A 47 -14.82 -7.05 -5.91
CA GLU A 47 -15.79 -6.35 -5.04
C GLU A 47 -15.47 -4.86 -4.88
N GLY A 48 -14.19 -4.46 -4.90
CA GLY A 48 -13.74 -3.10 -4.62
C GLY A 48 -13.66 -2.16 -5.84
N LEU A 49 -13.58 -2.71 -7.04
CA LEU A 49 -13.33 -1.97 -8.29
C LEU A 49 -14.26 -0.78 -8.52
N GLU A 50 -15.57 -0.98 -8.32
CA GLU A 50 -16.56 0.08 -8.48
C GLU A 50 -16.34 1.19 -7.43
N GLY A 51 -16.11 0.82 -6.17
CA GLY A 51 -15.85 1.78 -5.09
C GLY A 51 -14.59 2.62 -5.32
N TRP A 52 -13.54 2.05 -5.91
CA TRP A 52 -12.29 2.76 -6.18
C TRP A 52 -12.37 3.71 -7.38
N THR A 53 -13.22 3.41 -8.36
CA THR A 53 -13.24 4.13 -9.65
C THR A 53 -14.31 5.21 -9.69
N MET A 54 -15.47 5.01 -9.05
CA MET A 54 -16.64 5.90 -9.19
C MET A 54 -16.36 7.35 -8.78
N ALA A 55 -15.75 7.57 -7.62
CA ALA A 55 -15.46 8.93 -7.16
C ALA A 55 -14.38 9.64 -8.00
N PRO A 56 -13.17 9.06 -8.22
CA PRO A 56 -12.16 9.75 -9.02
C PRO A 56 -12.58 9.92 -10.48
N PHE A 57 -13.26 8.95 -11.09
CA PHE A 57 -13.53 9.02 -12.53
C PHE A 57 -14.67 9.98 -12.82
N CYS A 58 -15.74 9.97 -12.02
CA CYS A 58 -16.86 10.89 -12.23
C CYS A 58 -16.57 12.29 -11.71
N ARG A 59 -15.94 12.45 -10.53
CA ARG A 59 -15.76 13.77 -9.88
C ARG A 59 -14.50 14.50 -10.31
N VAL A 60 -13.41 13.78 -10.59
CA VAL A 60 -12.11 14.39 -10.94
C VAL A 60 -11.88 14.36 -12.44
N LEU A 61 -12.11 13.22 -13.09
CA LEU A 61 -11.90 13.06 -14.53
C LEU A 61 -13.12 13.46 -15.38
N GLY A 62 -14.29 13.67 -14.75
CA GLY A 62 -15.51 14.12 -15.43
C GLY A 62 -16.14 13.09 -16.36
N TRP A 63 -15.83 11.81 -16.18
CA TRP A 63 -16.40 10.73 -17.00
C TRP A 63 -17.89 10.56 -16.71
N SER A 64 -18.63 10.14 -17.74
CA SER A 64 -20.02 9.70 -17.56
C SER A 64 -20.08 8.34 -16.85
N LEU A 65 -21.21 8.08 -16.19
CA LEU A 65 -21.44 6.79 -15.53
C LEU A 65 -21.33 5.61 -16.50
N GLU A 66 -21.83 5.77 -17.72
CA GLU A 66 -21.79 4.71 -18.75
C GLU A 66 -20.35 4.39 -19.16
N GLU A 67 -19.49 5.41 -19.34
CA GLU A 67 -18.07 5.20 -19.66
C GLU A 67 -17.34 4.45 -18.53
N VAL A 68 -17.62 4.79 -17.27
CA VAL A 68 -17.04 4.09 -16.12
C VAL A 68 -17.49 2.64 -16.06
N GLN A 69 -18.77 2.35 -16.30
CA GLN A 69 -19.30 0.98 -16.29
C GLN A 69 -18.69 0.13 -17.42
N VAL A 70 -18.52 0.69 -18.62
CA VAL A 70 -17.82 0.01 -19.72
C VAL A 70 -16.36 -0.27 -19.36
N HIS A 71 -15.67 0.69 -18.73
CA HIS A 71 -14.30 0.51 -18.28
C HIS A 71 -14.19 -0.57 -17.20
N LEU A 72 -15.11 -0.59 -16.24
CA LEU A 72 -15.20 -1.59 -15.18
C LEU A 72 -15.43 -3.00 -15.75
N ALA A 73 -16.29 -3.15 -16.76
CA ALA A 73 -16.52 -4.43 -17.42
C ALA A 73 -15.23 -4.96 -18.09
N GLY A 74 -14.44 -4.08 -18.70
CA GLY A 74 -13.12 -4.41 -19.25
C GLY A 74 -12.14 -4.85 -18.16
N ALA A 75 -12.02 -4.06 -17.09
CA ALA A 75 -11.15 -4.36 -15.96
C ALA A 75 -11.49 -5.72 -15.33
N GLN A 76 -12.77 -6.01 -15.08
CA GLN A 76 -13.24 -7.29 -14.53
C GLN A 76 -12.84 -8.47 -15.42
N LYS A 77 -12.92 -8.32 -16.74
CA LYS A 77 -12.49 -9.33 -17.69
C LYS A 77 -10.99 -9.61 -17.58
N ASP A 78 -10.17 -8.56 -17.51
CA ASP A 78 -8.72 -8.69 -17.37
C ASP A 78 -8.34 -9.34 -16.03
N TYR A 79 -9.04 -8.99 -14.95
CA TYR A 79 -8.84 -9.63 -13.64
C TYR A 79 -9.18 -11.12 -13.62
N CYS A 80 -10.05 -11.58 -14.52
CA CYS A 80 -10.42 -12.98 -14.66
C CYS A 80 -9.60 -13.73 -15.72
N ASP A 81 -8.73 -13.06 -16.48
CA ASP A 81 -7.92 -13.70 -17.51
C ASP A 81 -6.77 -14.50 -16.87
N PRO A 82 -6.75 -15.84 -17.02
CA PRO A 82 -5.71 -16.68 -16.45
C PRO A 82 -4.32 -16.48 -17.07
N ASN A 83 -4.23 -15.80 -18.22
CA ASN A 83 -2.95 -15.51 -18.88
C ASN A 83 -2.24 -14.29 -18.30
N ILE A 84 -2.94 -13.47 -17.51
CA ILE A 84 -2.39 -12.25 -16.92
C ILE A 84 -1.81 -12.58 -15.54
N HIS A 85 -0.48 -12.68 -15.47
CA HIS A 85 0.24 -12.91 -14.21
C HIS A 85 0.64 -11.59 -13.54
N ALA A 86 -0.36 -10.87 -13.02
CA ALA A 86 -0.13 -9.60 -12.34
C ALA A 86 0.45 -9.79 -10.92
N TYR A 87 1.35 -8.88 -10.54
CA TYR A 87 1.97 -8.81 -9.21
C TYR A 87 1.83 -7.41 -8.62
N ILE A 88 1.56 -7.36 -7.31
CA ILE A 88 1.53 -6.12 -6.53
C ILE A 88 2.77 -6.08 -5.63
N PRO A 89 3.63 -5.05 -5.74
CA PRO A 89 4.75 -4.89 -4.84
C PRO A 89 4.26 -4.40 -3.47
N LEU A 90 4.27 -5.28 -2.47
CA LEU A 90 3.90 -4.93 -1.10
C LEU A 90 5.14 -4.57 -0.29
N TYR A 91 5.15 -3.34 0.22
CA TYR A 91 6.19 -2.84 1.12
C TYR A 91 5.71 -2.93 2.56
N LEU A 92 6.37 -3.78 3.37
CA LEU A 92 6.08 -3.89 4.80
C LEU A 92 7.09 -3.05 5.57
N MET A 93 6.56 -2.06 6.27
CA MET A 93 7.31 -1.19 7.18
C MET A 93 6.78 -1.41 8.59
N TYR A 94 7.68 -1.65 9.54
CA TYR A 94 7.33 -1.77 10.95
C TYR A 94 7.90 -0.55 11.68
N GLY A 95 7.04 0.14 12.42
CA GLY A 95 7.44 1.20 13.35
C GLY A 95 7.23 0.72 14.78
N GLN A 96 8.25 0.85 15.62
CA GLN A 96 8.11 0.65 17.05
C GLN A 96 7.91 2.01 17.73
N LYS A 97 6.97 2.06 18.69
CA LYS A 97 6.85 3.24 19.56
C LYS A 97 8.12 3.30 20.42
N PRO A 98 8.82 4.45 20.48
CA PRO A 98 9.99 4.57 21.33
C PRO A 98 9.63 4.27 22.78
N ASN A 99 10.45 3.46 23.45
CA ASN A 99 10.26 3.18 24.86
C ASN A 99 10.47 4.47 25.66
N PRO A 100 9.67 4.72 26.70
CA PRO A 100 9.81 5.92 27.52
C PRO A 100 11.17 6.00 28.24
N GLU A 101 11.89 4.89 28.36
CA GLU A 101 13.21 4.78 28.99
C GLU A 101 14.37 5.19 28.07
N ASP A 102 14.15 5.23 26.74
CA ASP A 102 15.15 5.68 25.75
C ASP A 102 15.13 7.21 25.54
N LYS A 103 14.50 7.96 26.45
CA LYS A 103 14.65 9.42 26.53
C LYS A 103 16.03 9.75 27.10
N GLY A 104 17.06 9.55 26.28
CA GLY A 104 18.41 10.00 26.56
C GLY A 104 18.42 11.50 26.83
N GLU A 105 18.85 11.84 28.05
CA GLU A 105 19.66 13.01 28.41
C GLU A 105 19.61 14.18 27.40
N GLU A 106 18.66 15.09 27.58
CA GLU A 106 18.85 16.46 27.14
C GLU A 106 19.98 17.05 28.01
N GLY A 107 21.18 17.12 27.44
CA GLY A 107 22.33 17.71 28.10
C GLY A 107 22.05 19.13 28.56
N GLU A 108 21.99 19.32 29.89
CA GLU A 108 22.26 20.59 30.55
C GLU A 108 23.69 20.99 30.17
N LYS A 109 23.82 21.86 29.16
CA LYS A 109 25.06 22.63 29.00
C LYS A 109 25.08 23.65 30.13
N GLU A 110 25.87 23.36 31.16
CA GLU A 110 26.41 24.35 32.08
C GLU A 110 27.05 25.49 31.26
N THR A 111 26.35 26.61 31.11
CA THR A 111 26.95 27.87 30.72
C THR A 111 27.61 28.46 31.96
N SER A 112 28.87 28.09 32.20
CA SER A 112 29.80 28.96 32.90
C SER A 112 30.02 30.20 32.05
N THR A 113 29.56 31.37 32.52
CA THR A 113 30.15 32.66 32.17
C THR A 113 29.95 33.61 33.35
N GLU A 114 31.09 33.97 33.95
CA GLU A 114 31.40 35.09 34.87
C GLU A 114 30.61 35.27 36.17
#